data_AF-A0AAN8JJY7-F1
#
_entry.id   AF-A0AAN8JJY7-F1
#
_cell.length_a   1.000
_cell.length_b   1.000
_cell.length_c   1.000
_cell.angle_alpha   90.00
_cell.angle_beta   90.00
_cell.angle_gamma   90.00
#
_symmetry.space_group_name_H-M   'P 1'
#
loop_
_entity.id
_entity.type
_entity.pdbx_description
1 polymer ?
#
loop_
_entity_poly.entity_id
_entity_poly.type
_entity_poly.pdbx_seq_one_letter_code
_entity_poly.pdbx_strand_id
1 'polypeptide(L)'
;MDSDREVQFRDQLYQMHSVNKRVLIRKDDYQKIVRELLDANSSSKKSPQQYYLLKKYEVLECGDVTKLIRKGDGSEEPVYFASIEHSFDIIQKTHIATGHGGRDKIMKELSKKYANITQEAVTIFKSSCVPC
;
A
#
# COMPACT_ATOMS: atom_id res chain seq x y z
N MET A 1 9.68 17.33 13.55
CA MET A 1 10.35 17.34 12.22
C MET A 1 9.91 16.18 11.36
N ASP A 2 10.25 14.92 11.64
CA ASP A 2 9.79 13.80 10.78
C ASP A 2 8.29 13.52 10.92
N SER A 3 7.75 13.63 12.14
CA SER A 3 6.29 13.49 12.37
C SER A 3 5.46 14.53 11.61
N ASP A 4 5.95 15.77 11.45
CA ASP A 4 5.21 16.83 10.76
C ASP A 4 5.15 16.58 9.25
N ARG A 5 6.25 16.07 8.67
CA ARG A 5 6.32 15.71 7.25
C ARG A 5 5.41 14.53 6.95
N GLU A 6 5.41 13.53 7.82
CA GLU A 6 4.54 12.37 7.67
C GLU A 6 3.06 12.77 7.73
N VAL A 7 2.67 13.65 8.66
CA VAL A 7 1.30 14.17 8.74
C VAL A 7 0.92 14.90 7.46
N GLN A 8 1.75 15.84 6.99
CA GLN A 8 1.49 16.58 5.75
C GLN A 8 1.39 15.66 4.53
N PHE A 9 2.26 14.65 4.45
CA PHE A 9 2.22 13.65 3.39
C PHE A 9 0.89 12.87 3.41
N ARG A 10 0.47 12.38 4.58
CA ARG A 10 -0.77 11.62 4.74
C ARG A 10 -1.98 12.46 4.40
N ASP A 11 -2.02 13.72 4.83
CA ASP A 11 -3.12 14.64 4.52
C ASP A 11 -3.29 14.83 3.01
N GLN A 12 -2.19 15.04 2.28
CA GLN A 12 -2.24 15.14 0.82
C GLN A 12 -2.76 13.86 0.16
N LEU A 13 -2.33 12.68 0.64
CA LEU A 13 -2.84 11.40 0.15
C LEU A 13 -4.32 11.18 0.48
N TYR A 14 -4.79 11.61 1.66
CA TYR A 14 -6.21 11.54 2.00
C TYR A 14 -7.07 12.43 1.11
N GLN A 15 -6.58 13.63 0.76
CA GLN A 15 -7.24 14.51 -0.20
C GLN A 15 -7.29 13.86 -1.59
N MET A 16 -6.18 13.29 -2.06
CA MET A 16 -6.16 12.53 -3.32
C MET A 16 -7.12 11.34 -3.31
N HIS A 17 -7.17 10.57 -2.22
CA HIS A 17 -8.09 9.46 -2.06
C HIS A 17 -9.56 9.89 -2.09
N SER A 18 -9.87 11.10 -1.61
CA SER A 18 -11.25 11.64 -1.67
C SER A 18 -11.74 11.83 -3.11
N VAL A 19 -10.83 12.15 -4.03
CA VAL A 19 -11.09 12.31 -5.47
C VAL A 19 -11.02 10.97 -6.20
N ASN A 20 -10.02 10.12 -5.91
CA ASN A 20 -9.83 8.82 -6.54
C ASN A 20 -9.57 7.71 -5.52
N LYS A 21 -10.65 7.01 -5.15
CA LYS A 21 -10.64 5.91 -4.16
C LYS A 21 -10.03 4.60 -4.66
N ARG A 22 -9.63 4.50 -5.94
CA ARG A 22 -9.27 3.19 -6.53
C ARG A 22 -7.84 2.76 -6.25
N VAL A 23 -6.95 3.71 -5.97
CA VAL A 23 -5.50 3.48 -5.96
C VAL A 23 -4.94 3.46 -4.53
N LEU A 24 -5.37 4.40 -3.69
CA LEU A 24 -4.94 4.49 -2.30
C LEU A 24 -5.91 3.73 -1.38
N ILE A 25 -5.42 3.19 -0.28
CA ILE A 25 -6.22 2.42 0.69
C ILE A 25 -5.99 3.01 2.08
N ARG A 26 -7.05 3.42 2.77
CA ARG A 26 -6.96 3.86 4.17
C ARG A 26 -6.80 2.65 5.10
N LYS A 27 -6.25 2.85 6.30
CA LYS A 27 -6.09 1.74 7.27
C LYS A 27 -7.40 1.02 7.56
N ASP A 28 -8.50 1.75 7.72
CA ASP A 28 -9.81 1.15 8.02
C ASP A 28 -10.34 0.32 6.83
N ASP A 29 -10.16 0.82 5.61
CA ASP A 29 -10.52 0.11 4.38
C ASP A 29 -9.66 -1.14 4.19
N TYR A 30 -8.36 -1.03 4.49
CA TYR A 30 -7.42 -2.16 4.48
C TYR A 30 -7.87 -3.26 5.44
N GLN A 31 -8.16 -2.90 6.70
CA GLN A 31 -8.63 -3.83 7.71
C GLN A 31 -10.00 -4.43 7.37
N LYS A 32 -10.88 -3.64 6.72
CA LYS A 32 -12.16 -4.14 6.22
C LYS A 32 -11.95 -5.19 5.12
N ILE A 33 -11.07 -4.94 4.15
CA ILE A 33 -10.74 -5.91 3.09
C ILE A 33 -10.19 -7.21 3.69
N VAL A 34 -9.26 -7.11 4.66
CA VAL A 34 -8.72 -8.29 5.34
C VAL A 34 -9.82 -9.10 6.02
N ARG A 35 -10.70 -8.45 6.80
CA ARG A 35 -11.82 -9.12 7.47
C ARG A 35 -12.77 -9.80 6.46
N GLU A 36 -13.13 -9.10 5.40
CA GLU A 36 -14.00 -9.64 4.33
C GLU A 36 -13.39 -10.88 3.64
N LEU A 37 -12.06 -10.91 3.45
CA LEU A 37 -11.36 -12.05 2.88
C LEU A 37 -11.34 -13.25 3.84
N LEU A 38 -11.07 -13.01 5.13
CA LEU A 38 -11.10 -14.05 6.15
C LEU A 38 -12.50 -14.67 6.28
N ASP A 39 -13.55 -13.85 6.30
CA ASP A 39 -14.95 -14.29 6.30
C ASP A 39 -15.31 -15.05 5.01
N ALA A 40 -14.86 -14.57 3.85
CA ALA A 40 -15.12 -15.24 2.58
C ALA A 40 -14.46 -16.63 2.50
N ASN A 41 -13.28 -16.79 3.11
CA ASN A 41 -12.55 -18.05 3.16
C ASN A 41 -13.20 -19.05 4.13
N SER A 42 -13.84 -18.59 5.20
CA SER A 42 -14.56 -19.45 6.17
C SER A 42 -16.00 -19.78 5.75
N SER A 43 -16.61 -18.98 4.86
CA SER A 43 -18.00 -19.16 4.41
C SER A 43 -18.15 -20.02 3.15
N SER A 44 -19.17 -20.88 3.14
CA SER A 44 -19.59 -21.66 1.97
C SER A 44 -20.39 -20.82 0.95
N LYS A 45 -20.98 -19.70 1.37
CA LYS A 45 -21.71 -18.76 0.50
C LYS A 45 -21.00 -17.41 0.49
N LYS A 46 -20.63 -16.93 -0.70
CA LYS A 46 -19.86 -15.69 -0.89
C LYS A 46 -20.72 -14.64 -1.58
N SER A 47 -20.61 -13.39 -1.13
CA SER A 47 -21.25 -12.25 -1.80
C SER A 47 -20.51 -11.89 -3.11
N PRO A 48 -21.15 -11.16 -4.05
CA PRO A 48 -20.46 -10.65 -5.24
C PRO A 48 -19.22 -9.82 -4.92
N GLN A 49 -19.27 -9.04 -3.83
CA GLN A 49 -18.12 -8.26 -3.35
C GLN A 49 -16.98 -9.17 -2.89
N GLN A 50 -17.28 -10.23 -2.13
CA GLN A 50 -16.28 -11.19 -1.67
C GLN A 50 -15.63 -11.93 -2.85
N TYR A 51 -16.40 -12.31 -3.87
CA TYR A 51 -15.83 -12.87 -5.11
C TYR A 51 -14.86 -11.89 -5.80
N TYR A 52 -15.22 -10.61 -5.89
CA TYR A 52 -14.33 -9.58 -6.43
C TYR A 52 -13.03 -9.46 -5.61
N LEU A 53 -13.13 -9.43 -4.28
CA LEU A 53 -11.98 -9.34 -3.40
C LEU A 53 -11.06 -10.55 -3.52
N LEU A 54 -11.60 -11.77 -3.51
CA LEU A 54 -10.83 -13.02 -3.64
C LEU A 54 -10.10 -13.15 -4.99
N LYS A 55 -10.63 -12.51 -6.05
CA LYS A 55 -9.96 -12.45 -7.35
C LYS A 55 -8.76 -11.49 -7.35
N LYS A 56 -8.82 -10.43 -6.53
CA LYS A 56 -7.84 -9.34 -6.54
C LYS A 56 -6.77 -9.51 -5.46
N TYR A 57 -7.16 -10.00 -4.30
CA TYR A 57 -6.37 -9.99 -3.09
C TYR A 57 -6.24 -11.39 -2.48
N GLU A 58 -5.21 -11.53 -1.67
CA GLU A 58 -4.98 -12.66 -0.79
C GLU A 58 -4.43 -12.15 0.55
N VAL A 59 -4.70 -12.92 1.59
CA VAL A 59 -4.23 -12.62 2.94
C VAL A 59 -3.02 -13.50 3.23
N LEU A 60 -1.89 -12.88 3.52
CA LEU A 60 -0.67 -13.54 3.96
C LEU A 60 -0.51 -13.35 5.47
N GLU A 61 -0.44 -14.45 6.20
CA GLU A 61 -0.19 -14.45 7.64
C GLU A 61 1.31 -14.63 7.90
N CYS A 62 1.89 -13.74 8.69
CA CYS A 62 3.30 -13.77 9.09
C CYS A 62 3.38 -13.62 10.61
N GLY A 63 3.29 -14.75 11.32
CA GLY A 63 3.11 -14.75 12.77
C GLY A 63 1.81 -14.04 13.14
N ASP A 64 1.90 -13.06 14.04
CA ASP A 64 0.75 -12.26 14.50
C ASP A 64 0.35 -11.12 13.54
N VAL A 65 1.05 -10.99 12.41
CA VAL A 65 0.83 -9.90 11.46
C VAL A 65 0.20 -10.42 10.18
N THR A 66 -0.94 -9.84 9.84
CA THR A 66 -1.63 -10.09 8.58
C THR A 66 -1.25 -9.04 7.53
N LYS A 67 -0.92 -9.49 6.32
CA LYS A 67 -0.59 -8.63 5.17
C LYS A 67 -1.56 -8.92 4.01
N LEU A 68 -2.08 -7.85 3.40
CA LEU A 68 -2.82 -7.90 2.15
C LEU A 68 -1.83 -7.96 0.99
N ILE A 69 -1.92 -9.00 0.18
CA ILE A 69 -1.10 -9.20 -1.01
C ILE A 69 -1.99 -9.32 -2.25
N ARG A 70 -1.39 -9.16 -3.42
CA ARG A 70 -2.02 -9.46 -4.70
C ARG A 70 -2.30 -10.95 -4.78
N LYS A 71 -3.49 -11.33 -5.25
CA LYS A 71 -3.79 -12.74 -5.52
C LYS A 71 -2.74 -13.29 -6.48
N GLY A 72 -2.11 -14.40 -6.10
CA GLY A 72 -0.96 -14.96 -6.82
C GLY A 72 -1.20 -15.08 -8.32
N ASP A 73 -0.26 -14.54 -9.09
CA ASP A 73 -0.23 -14.61 -10.56
C ASP A 73 0.85 -15.57 -11.09
N GLY A 74 1.45 -16.37 -10.19
CA GLY A 74 2.56 -17.29 -10.50
C GLY A 74 3.94 -16.74 -10.20
N SER A 75 4.05 -15.53 -9.62
CA SER A 75 5.29 -14.99 -9.07
C SER A 75 5.68 -15.68 -7.76
N GLU A 76 6.99 -15.93 -7.55
CA GLU A 76 7.52 -16.49 -6.30
C GLU A 76 7.46 -15.49 -5.15
N GLU A 77 7.63 -14.19 -5.44
CA GLU A 77 7.61 -13.14 -4.43
C GLU A 77 6.23 -12.47 -4.32
N PRO A 78 5.66 -12.35 -3.12
CA PRO A 78 4.37 -11.68 -2.94
C PRO A 78 4.46 -10.18 -3.19
N VAL A 79 3.50 -9.65 -3.95
CA VAL A 79 3.33 -8.20 -4.14
C VAL A 79 2.32 -7.67 -3.12
N TYR A 80 2.76 -6.77 -2.25
CA TYR A 80 1.99 -6.25 -1.12
C TYR A 80 1.09 -5.07 -1.50
N PHE A 81 0.03 -4.88 -0.72
CA PHE A 81 -0.69 -3.61 -0.63
C PHE A 81 -0.32 -2.90 0.66
N ALA A 82 -0.14 -1.58 0.59
CA ALA A 82 0.11 -0.71 1.72
C ALA A 82 -1.09 0.20 1.99
N SER A 83 -1.32 0.56 3.25
CA SER A 83 -2.24 1.64 3.59
C SER A 83 -1.53 2.99 3.49
N ILE A 84 -2.30 4.09 3.40
CA ILE A 84 -1.78 5.47 3.38
C ILE A 84 -0.88 5.74 4.61
N GLU A 85 -1.25 5.19 5.75
CA GLU A 85 -0.58 5.39 7.03
C GLU A 85 0.80 4.72 7.05
N HIS A 86 0.99 3.63 6.31
CA HIS A 86 2.28 2.93 6.22
C HIS A 86 3.10 3.34 4.99
N SER A 87 2.51 4.06 4.02
CA SER A 87 3.18 4.36 2.76
C SER A 87 4.35 5.34 2.92
N PHE A 88 4.30 6.24 3.92
CA PHE A 88 5.41 7.15 4.23
C PHE A 88 6.68 6.37 4.59
N ASP A 89 6.61 5.49 5.59
CA ASP A 89 7.72 4.65 6.03
C ASP A 89 8.29 3.78 4.91
N ILE A 90 7.41 3.23 4.07
CA ILE A 90 7.80 2.41 2.93
C ILE A 90 8.62 3.24 1.94
N ILE A 91 8.12 4.42 1.55
CA ILE A 91 8.82 5.30 0.62
C ILE A 91 10.12 5.82 1.24
N GLN A 92 10.13 6.19 2.52
CA GLN A 92 11.32 6.67 3.23
C GLN A 92 12.43 5.61 3.24
N LYS A 93 12.10 4.37 3.62
CA LYS A 93 13.07 3.26 3.62
C LYS A 93 13.64 3.02 2.23
N THR A 94 12.82 3.01 1.19
CA THR A 94 13.29 2.84 -0.19
C THR A 94 14.10 4.05 -0.67
N HIS A 95 13.72 5.26 -0.33
CA HIS A 95 14.46 6.48 -0.68
C HIS A 95 15.87 6.48 -0.06
N ILE A 96 15.99 6.11 1.22
CA ILE A 96 17.28 5.96 1.91
C ILE A 96 18.09 4.82 1.28
N ALA A 97 17.49 3.64 1.10
CA ALA A 97 18.19 2.47 0.54
C ALA A 97 18.68 2.70 -0.89
N THR A 98 18.03 3.56 -1.67
CA THR A 98 18.46 3.93 -3.01
C THR A 98 19.47 5.08 -3.04
N GLY A 99 19.92 5.58 -1.88
CA GLY A 99 20.86 6.68 -1.76
C GLY A 99 20.24 8.01 -2.19
N HIS A 100 19.09 8.36 -1.61
CA HIS A 100 18.30 9.52 -1.98
C HIS A 100 17.87 9.50 -3.46
N GLY A 101 17.46 8.33 -3.95
CA GLY A 101 17.11 8.12 -5.35
C GLY A 101 16.02 9.09 -5.87
N GLY A 102 16.11 9.45 -7.16
CA GLY A 102 15.06 10.18 -7.86
C GLY A 102 13.75 9.40 -7.95
N ARG A 103 12.68 10.06 -8.43
CA ARG A 103 11.32 9.49 -8.53
C ARG A 103 11.30 8.14 -9.23
N ASP A 104 11.91 8.06 -10.42
CA ASP A 104 11.92 6.82 -11.22
C ASP A 104 12.72 5.70 -10.56
N LYS A 105 13.83 6.03 -9.88
CA LYS A 105 14.66 5.04 -9.17
C LYS A 105 13.89 4.45 -7.98
N ILE A 106 13.22 5.29 -7.19
CA ILE A 106 12.37 4.82 -6.08
C ILE A 106 11.21 3.97 -6.62
N MET A 107 10.51 4.46 -7.65
CA MET A 107 9.37 3.74 -8.22
C MET A 107 9.75 2.37 -8.78
N LYS A 108 10.92 2.26 -9.42
CA LYS A 108 11.45 0.98 -9.91
C LYS A 108 11.65 -0.05 -8.80
N GLU A 109 12.08 0.38 -7.61
CA GLU A 109 12.25 -0.52 -6.47
C GLU A 109 10.93 -0.83 -5.75
N LEU A 110 10.04 0.17 -5.63
CA LEU A 110 8.74 -0.02 -5.00
C LEU A 110 7.82 -0.93 -5.81
N SER A 111 7.80 -0.81 -7.14
CA SER A 111 6.89 -1.58 -8.00
C SER A 111 7.15 -3.09 -7.99
N LYS A 112 8.35 -3.51 -7.57
CA LYS A 112 8.68 -4.93 -7.36
C LYS A 112 7.94 -5.51 -6.15
N LYS A 113 7.65 -4.69 -5.14
CA LYS A 113 7.16 -5.14 -3.82
C LYS A 113 5.77 -4.65 -3.49
N TYR A 114 5.32 -3.53 -4.06
CA TYR A 114 4.05 -2.91 -3.71
C TYR A 114 3.20 -2.59 -4.94
N ALA A 115 1.95 -3.03 -4.92
CA ALA A 115 1.01 -2.87 -6.03
C ALA A 115 0.36 -1.49 -6.09
N ASN A 116 0.36 -0.73 -4.98
CA ASN A 116 -0.49 0.45 -4.83
C ASN A 116 0.23 1.70 -4.30
N ILE A 117 1.57 1.74 -4.36
CA ILE A 117 2.31 2.98 -4.17
C ILE A 117 2.41 3.71 -5.52
N THR A 118 2.00 4.98 -5.55
CA THR A 118 1.89 5.75 -6.80
C THR A 118 3.07 6.69 -7.00
N GLN A 119 3.25 7.15 -8.25
CA GLN A 119 4.28 8.14 -8.56
C GLN A 119 4.02 9.47 -7.87
N GLU A 120 2.76 9.85 -7.72
CA GLU A 120 2.32 11.05 -7.02
C GLU A 120 2.69 10.96 -5.53
N ALA A 121 2.43 9.82 -4.88
CA ALA A 121 2.86 9.60 -3.49
C ALA A 121 4.38 9.76 -3.34
N VAL A 122 5.17 9.16 -4.23
CA VAL A 122 6.63 9.34 -4.22
C VAL A 122 7.03 10.80 -4.46
N THR A 123 6.34 11.52 -5.33
CA THR A 123 6.61 12.93 -5.62
C THR A 123 6.33 13.81 -4.40
N ILE A 124 5.19 13.61 -3.73
CA ILE A 124 4.82 14.30 -2.49
C ILE A 124 5.85 14.02 -1.39
N PHE A 125 6.28 12.76 -1.24
CA PHE A 125 7.31 12.44 -0.27
C PHE A 125 8.62 13.21 -0.57
N LYS A 126 9.08 13.17 -1.83
CA LYS A 126 10.35 13.79 -2.23
C LYS A 126 10.37 15.30 -2.01
N SER A 127 9.26 16.01 -2.20
CA SER A 127 9.22 17.48 -1.98
C SER A 127 9.43 17.87 -0.51
N SER A 128 9.30 16.92 0.42
CA SER A 128 9.55 17.11 1.86
C SER A 128 10.94 16.65 2.33
N CYS A 129 11.76 16.09 1.44
CA CYS A 129 13.06 15.53 1.80
C CYS A 129 14.13 16.63 1.85
N VAL A 130 14.57 17.02 3.05
CA VAL A 130 15.57 18.09 3.25
C VAL A 130 16.90 17.92 2.50
N PRO A 131 17.53 16.74 2.43
CA PRO A 131 18.77 16.57 1.67
C PRO A 131 18.60 16.54 0.15
N CYS A 132 17.37 16.64 -0.39
CA CYS A 132 17.05 16.58 -1.82
C CYS A 132 16.47 17.90 -2.33
#